data_AF-A0A7C5PXR7-F1
#
_entry.id   AF-A0A7C5PXR7-F1
#
_cell.length_a   1.000
_cell.length_b   1.000
_cell.length_c   1.000
_cell.angle_alpha   90.00
_cell.angle_beta   90.00
_cell.angle_gamma   90.00
#
_symmetry.space_group_name_H-M   'P 1'
#
loop_
_entity.id
_entity.type
_entity.pdbx_description
1 polymer ?
#
loop_
_entity_poly.entity_id
_entity_poly.type
_entity_poly.pdbx_seq_one_letter_code
_entity_poly.pdbx_strand_id
1 'polypeptide(L)'
;MRPSPLSRNIALAFVIVSYFVLGALYAALTPAWQIPDEPAHYNFVRYTAQYFTLPELTPGCYDQAYLNQLTGQKFPAHLSIEPVCYENYQPPLYYLLAAPIYRVSGGNLLALRLLSVVFGAISLLFIYKTIALFLPHTVFPLATTAFAAFTPMHLSMLAAVNNDALAELLLTLLVFLLLRWLLRDAAKGLPLPIIAGLVLGLILLAKVTVYTALPLSAFILFLEWRANYKLRTTSGELRTTNLKPETRNLKLTNVLRLYLPALIISLPFYIRNALVYGRLDVLGLKRHDDVVVGQ
;
A
#
# COMPACT_ATOMS: atom_id res chain seq x y z
N MET A 1 28.17 4.62 -23.51
CA MET A 1 28.73 5.48 -22.44
C MET A 1 27.87 5.36 -21.19
N ARG A 2 28.45 5.25 -19.99
CA ARG A 2 27.66 5.23 -18.73
C ARG A 2 27.17 6.66 -18.45
N PRO A 3 25.86 6.93 -18.32
CA PRO A 3 25.36 8.26 -18.03
C PRO A 3 25.84 8.73 -16.64
N SER A 4 26.24 10.00 -16.55
CA SER A 4 26.69 10.64 -15.30
C SER A 4 25.57 10.64 -14.25
N PRO A 5 25.89 10.67 -12.94
CA PRO A 5 24.88 10.72 -11.88
C PRO A 5 23.88 11.87 -12.04
N LEU A 6 24.34 13.04 -12.47
CA LEU A 6 23.50 14.22 -12.74
C LEU A 6 22.47 13.93 -13.86
N SER A 7 22.89 13.30 -14.96
CA SER A 7 21.98 12.94 -16.06
C SER A 7 20.91 11.92 -15.64
N ARG A 8 21.22 11.00 -14.71
CA ARG A 8 20.23 10.05 -14.19
C ARG A 8 19.17 10.71 -13.31
N ASN A 9 19.58 11.64 -12.45
CA ASN A 9 18.65 12.37 -11.59
C ASN A 9 17.72 13.25 -12.41
N ILE A 10 18.24 13.91 -13.46
CA ILE A 10 17.43 14.69 -14.40
C ILE A 10 16.42 13.78 -15.12
N ALA A 11 16.87 12.62 -15.61
CA ALA A 11 15.98 11.68 -16.29
C ALA A 11 14.88 11.12 -15.36
N LEU A 12 15.22 10.78 -14.12
CA LEU A 12 14.23 10.35 -13.12
C LEU A 12 13.25 11.48 -12.79
N ALA A 13 13.74 12.71 -12.60
CA ALA A 13 12.88 13.87 -12.38
C ALA A 13 11.93 14.09 -13.56
N PHE A 14 12.41 13.95 -14.79
CA PHE A 14 11.57 14.03 -15.98
C PHE A 14 10.47 12.95 -16.00
N VAL A 15 10.80 11.70 -15.66
CA VAL A 15 9.80 10.61 -15.56
C VAL A 15 8.74 10.94 -14.51
N ILE A 16 9.13 11.40 -13.32
CA ILE A 16 8.21 11.70 -12.23
C ILE A 16 7.33 12.91 -12.56
N VAL A 17 7.91 13.98 -13.13
CA VAL A 17 7.14 15.15 -13.55
C VAL A 17 6.16 14.78 -14.65
N SER A 18 6.58 13.98 -15.63
CA SER A 18 5.71 13.49 -16.71
C SER A 18 4.58 12.63 -16.16
N TYR A 19 4.86 11.72 -15.23
CA TYR A 19 3.86 10.94 -14.51
C TYR A 19 2.87 11.86 -13.78
N PHE A 20 3.36 12.87 -13.06
CA PHE A 20 2.49 13.77 -12.30
C PHE A 20 1.57 14.57 -13.21
N VAL A 21 2.08 15.08 -14.34
CA VAL A 21 1.28 15.76 -15.37
C VAL A 21 0.22 14.82 -15.94
N LEU A 22 0.60 13.62 -16.37
CA LEU A 22 -0.34 12.64 -16.93
C LEU A 22 -1.38 12.20 -15.89
N GLY A 23 -0.95 11.88 -14.67
CA GLY A 23 -1.83 11.50 -13.56
C GLY A 23 -2.81 12.62 -13.20
N ALA A 24 -2.37 13.88 -13.17
CA ALA A 24 -3.24 15.03 -12.96
C ALA A 24 -4.25 15.20 -14.11
N LEU A 25 -3.84 14.96 -15.36
CA LEU A 25 -4.75 14.95 -16.51
C LEU A 25 -5.78 13.82 -16.40
N TYR A 26 -5.38 12.60 -16.05
CA TYR A 26 -6.33 11.51 -15.78
C TYR A 26 -7.28 11.87 -14.64
N ALA A 27 -6.77 12.44 -13.55
CA ALA A 27 -7.57 12.84 -12.40
C ALA A 27 -8.60 13.93 -12.75
N ALA A 28 -8.25 14.88 -13.63
CA ALA A 28 -9.10 15.99 -14.02
C ALA A 28 -10.08 15.65 -15.17
N LEU A 29 -9.64 14.86 -16.15
CA LEU A 29 -10.39 14.58 -17.37
C LEU A 29 -11.28 13.34 -17.29
N THR A 30 -10.99 12.41 -16.37
CA THR A 30 -11.89 11.27 -16.14
C THR A 30 -13.16 11.80 -15.47
N PRO A 31 -14.36 11.58 -16.05
CA PRO A 31 -15.59 12.04 -15.42
C PRO A 31 -15.75 11.48 -14.01
N ALA A 32 -16.49 12.21 -13.16
CA ALA A 32 -16.75 11.75 -11.81
C ALA A 32 -17.36 10.35 -11.80
N TRP A 33 -16.92 9.51 -10.86
CA TRP A 33 -17.51 8.19 -10.59
C TRP A 33 -17.28 7.12 -11.65
N GLN A 34 -16.61 7.42 -12.75
CA GLN A 34 -16.36 6.45 -13.83
C GLN A 34 -15.11 5.58 -13.60
N ILE A 35 -14.39 5.80 -12.51
CA ILE A 35 -13.32 4.90 -12.08
C ILE A 35 -13.93 3.82 -11.17
N PRO A 36 -13.59 2.52 -11.34
CA PRO A 36 -14.13 1.45 -10.50
C PRO A 36 -14.06 1.75 -9.01
N ASP A 37 -15.16 1.47 -8.32
CA ASP A 37 -15.35 1.58 -6.85
C ASP A 37 -15.11 2.97 -6.24
N GLU A 38 -14.78 3.98 -7.04
CA GLU A 38 -14.48 5.34 -6.60
C GLU A 38 -15.60 5.97 -5.76
N PRO A 39 -16.90 5.81 -6.10
CA PRO A 39 -17.98 6.36 -5.27
C PRO A 39 -18.01 5.77 -3.86
N ALA A 40 -17.76 4.47 -3.72
CA ALA A 40 -17.74 3.78 -2.43
C ALA A 40 -16.59 4.29 -1.56
N HIS A 41 -15.39 4.39 -2.13
CA HIS A 41 -14.22 4.95 -1.45
C HIS A 41 -14.41 6.43 -1.09
N TYR A 42 -14.96 7.23 -1.99
CA TYR A 42 -15.28 8.64 -1.72
C TYR A 42 -16.26 8.78 -0.56
N ASN A 43 -17.30 7.95 -0.50
CA ASN A 43 -18.26 7.95 0.60
C ASN A 43 -17.63 7.55 1.93
N PHE A 44 -16.68 6.62 1.93
CA PHE A 44 -15.89 6.31 3.13
C PHE A 44 -15.14 7.56 3.60
N VAL A 45 -14.39 8.24 2.70
CA VAL A 45 -13.69 9.49 3.04
C VAL A 45 -14.66 10.53 3.60
N ARG A 46 -15.81 10.73 2.93
CA ARG A 46 -16.87 11.67 3.34
C ARG A 46 -17.36 11.35 4.75
N TYR A 47 -17.67 10.09 5.04
CA TYR A 47 -18.15 9.66 6.35
C TYR A 47 -17.10 9.92 7.44
N THR A 48 -15.85 9.48 7.21
CA THR A 48 -14.76 9.69 8.18
C THR A 48 -14.47 11.17 8.40
N ALA A 49 -14.56 12.01 7.37
CA ALA A 49 -14.39 13.45 7.46
C ALA A 49 -15.51 14.15 8.26
N GLN A 50 -16.74 13.65 8.16
CA GLN A 50 -17.91 14.24 8.81
C GLN A 50 -18.06 13.79 10.27
N TYR A 51 -17.93 12.48 10.52
CA TYR A 51 -18.26 11.88 11.81
C TYR A 51 -17.04 11.60 12.69
N PHE A 52 -15.82 11.71 12.16
CA PHE A 52 -14.58 11.34 12.87
C PHE A 52 -14.57 9.90 13.39
N THR A 53 -15.34 9.03 12.74
CA THR A 53 -15.44 7.59 13.02
C THR A 53 -15.28 6.80 11.73
N LEU A 54 -15.02 5.49 11.88
CA LEU A 54 -14.99 4.58 10.74
C LEU A 54 -16.40 4.11 10.42
N PRO A 55 -16.84 4.17 9.15
CA PRO A 55 -18.14 3.65 8.76
C PRO A 55 -18.20 2.13 8.95
N GLU A 56 -19.41 1.60 8.93
CA GLU A 56 -19.68 0.17 9.04
C GLU A 56 -20.28 -0.32 7.73
N LEU A 57 -19.97 -1.57 7.36
CA LEU A 57 -20.65 -2.24 6.27
C LEU A 57 -21.97 -2.83 6.79
N THR A 58 -23.09 -2.24 6.38
CA THR A 58 -24.45 -2.61 6.81
C THR A 58 -25.29 -3.17 5.66
N PRO A 59 -26.36 -3.95 5.93
CA PRO A 59 -27.35 -4.29 4.91
C PRO A 59 -27.87 -3.00 4.24
N GLY A 60 -27.98 -3.02 2.91
CA GLY A 60 -28.33 -1.85 2.11
C GLY A 60 -27.15 -1.05 1.55
N CYS A 61 -25.90 -1.36 1.94
CA CYS A 61 -24.71 -0.77 1.31
C CYS A 61 -24.43 -1.29 -0.11
N TYR A 62 -25.15 -2.32 -0.54
CA TYR A 62 -25.03 -2.94 -1.85
C TYR A 62 -26.41 -3.18 -2.47
N ASP A 63 -26.58 -2.68 -3.69
CA ASP A 63 -27.74 -2.93 -4.54
C ASP A 63 -27.24 -3.07 -5.98
N GLN A 64 -27.20 -4.31 -6.49
CA GLN A 64 -26.71 -4.61 -7.83
C GLN A 64 -27.53 -3.91 -8.93
N ALA A 65 -28.86 -3.83 -8.77
CA ALA A 65 -29.73 -3.23 -9.77
C ALA A 65 -29.48 -1.71 -9.84
N TYR A 66 -29.31 -1.07 -8.69
CA TYR A 66 -28.97 0.35 -8.62
C TYR A 66 -27.56 0.63 -9.15
N LEU A 67 -26.57 -0.20 -8.84
CA LEU A 67 -25.21 -0.06 -9.39
C LEU A 67 -25.19 -0.25 -10.92
N ASN A 68 -25.97 -1.20 -11.45
CA ASN A 68 -26.14 -1.38 -12.90
C ASN A 68 -26.80 -0.16 -13.55
N GLN A 69 -27.78 0.46 -12.87
CA GLN A 69 -28.40 1.69 -13.35
C GLN A 69 -27.41 2.86 -13.36
N LEU A 70 -26.65 3.05 -12.27
CA LEU A 70 -25.63 4.10 -12.17
C LEU A 70 -24.56 3.95 -13.26
N THR A 71 -23.99 2.76 -13.39
CA THR A 71 -22.92 2.48 -14.36
C THR A 71 -23.44 2.52 -15.80
N GLY A 72 -24.60 1.91 -16.08
CA GLY A 72 -25.23 1.92 -17.41
C GLY A 72 -25.61 3.31 -17.91
N GLN A 73 -25.96 4.23 -17.01
CA GLN A 73 -26.28 5.62 -17.32
C GLN A 73 -25.10 6.59 -17.11
N LYS A 74 -23.91 6.08 -16.80
CA LYS A 74 -22.68 6.86 -16.57
C LYS A 74 -22.81 7.93 -15.46
N PHE A 75 -23.46 7.56 -14.36
CA PHE A 75 -23.66 8.38 -13.16
C PHE A 75 -24.35 9.72 -13.44
N PRO A 76 -25.63 9.72 -13.87
CA PRO A 76 -26.36 10.94 -14.16
C PRO A 76 -26.64 11.73 -12.87
N ALA A 77 -26.71 13.07 -12.96
CA ALA A 77 -26.79 13.95 -11.79
C ALA A 77 -28.03 13.74 -10.88
N HIS A 78 -29.10 13.12 -11.40
CA HIS A 78 -30.32 12.83 -10.62
C HIS A 78 -30.23 11.54 -9.79
N LEU A 79 -29.22 10.70 -10.02
CA LEU A 79 -28.98 9.49 -9.21
C LEU A 79 -27.83 9.76 -8.25
N SER A 80 -28.07 9.57 -6.95
CA SER A 80 -27.08 9.85 -5.91
C SER A 80 -26.11 8.70 -5.74
N ILE A 81 -24.84 9.01 -5.51
CA ILE A 81 -23.84 8.01 -5.08
C ILE A 81 -23.93 7.69 -3.58
N GLU A 82 -24.71 8.43 -2.81
CA GLU A 82 -24.74 8.33 -1.34
C GLU A 82 -25.00 6.91 -0.77
N PRO A 83 -25.87 6.08 -1.36
CA PRO A 83 -26.10 4.71 -0.88
C PRO A 83 -24.93 3.76 -1.15
N VAL A 84 -23.98 4.14 -2.00
CA VAL A 84 -22.88 3.28 -2.43
C VAL A 84 -21.84 3.18 -1.32
N CYS A 85 -21.89 2.11 -0.53
CA CYS A 85 -21.02 1.95 0.64
C CYS A 85 -20.47 0.52 0.87
N TYR A 86 -20.44 -0.30 -0.18
CA TYR A 86 -19.95 -1.69 -0.11
C TYR A 86 -18.46 -1.81 0.25
N GLU A 87 -17.67 -0.75 0.10
CA GLU A 87 -16.25 -0.70 0.49
C GLU A 87 -16.01 -0.30 1.97
N ASN A 88 -17.07 -0.10 2.78
CA ASN A 88 -16.95 0.34 4.19
C ASN A 88 -16.20 -0.65 5.11
N TYR A 89 -15.98 -1.89 4.66
CA TYR A 89 -15.22 -2.89 5.42
C TYR A 89 -13.69 -2.72 5.28
N GLN A 90 -13.22 -1.97 4.29
CA GLN A 90 -11.80 -1.86 3.97
C GLN A 90 -10.97 -1.27 5.13
N PRO A 91 -9.68 -1.64 5.23
CA PRO A 91 -8.77 -1.03 6.18
C PRO A 91 -8.69 0.51 6.05
N PRO A 92 -8.54 1.25 7.17
CA PRO A 92 -8.97 2.64 7.22
C PRO A 92 -7.92 3.68 6.77
N LEU A 93 -6.66 3.29 6.58
CA LEU A 93 -5.54 4.23 6.54
C LEU A 93 -5.64 5.24 5.39
N TYR A 94 -6.04 4.81 4.20
CA TYR A 94 -6.23 5.71 3.06
C TYR A 94 -7.28 6.79 3.38
N TYR A 95 -8.41 6.38 3.93
CA TYR A 95 -9.53 7.28 4.21
C TYR A 95 -9.21 8.25 5.36
N LEU A 96 -8.47 7.80 6.37
CA LEU A 96 -7.98 8.66 7.45
C LEU A 96 -7.04 9.75 6.92
N LEU A 97 -6.19 9.43 5.94
CA LEU A 97 -5.29 10.42 5.30
C LEU A 97 -6.04 11.35 4.34
N ALA A 98 -7.08 10.84 3.67
CA ALA A 98 -7.89 11.61 2.74
C ALA A 98 -8.90 12.55 3.42
N ALA A 99 -9.39 12.20 4.62
CA ALA A 99 -10.43 12.96 5.33
C ALA A 99 -10.07 14.43 5.63
N PRO A 100 -8.84 14.79 6.07
CA PRO A 100 -8.45 16.19 6.19
C PRO A 100 -8.50 16.97 4.87
N ILE A 101 -8.08 16.33 3.77
CA ILE A 101 -8.09 16.94 2.43
C ILE A 101 -9.53 17.13 1.95
N TYR A 102 -10.41 16.15 2.21
CA TYR A 102 -11.85 16.29 1.97
C TYR A 102 -12.41 17.53 2.69
N ARG A 103 -12.11 17.71 3.99
CA ARG A 103 -12.62 18.84 4.76
C ARG A 103 -12.12 20.19 4.24
N VAL A 104 -10.81 20.31 4.00
CA VAL A 104 -10.20 21.57 3.55
C VAL A 104 -10.64 21.94 2.13
N SER A 105 -10.88 20.95 1.27
CA SER A 105 -11.30 21.18 -0.12
C SER A 105 -12.81 21.25 -0.33
N GLY A 106 -13.61 21.04 0.73
CA GLY A 106 -15.09 21.00 0.62
C GLY A 106 -15.61 19.77 -0.14
N GLY A 107 -14.90 18.63 -0.07
CA GLY A 107 -15.25 17.41 -0.79
C GLY A 107 -14.85 17.43 -2.26
N ASN A 108 -13.84 18.21 -2.64
CA ASN A 108 -13.41 18.29 -4.04
C ASN A 108 -12.80 16.94 -4.50
N LEU A 109 -13.43 16.30 -5.49
CA LEU A 109 -12.99 15.01 -6.02
C LEU A 109 -11.56 15.07 -6.61
N LEU A 110 -11.23 16.14 -7.34
CA LEU A 110 -9.90 16.30 -7.93
C LEU A 110 -8.82 16.38 -6.86
N ALA A 111 -9.06 17.09 -5.74
CA ALA A 111 -8.10 17.16 -4.64
C ALA A 111 -7.78 15.77 -4.05
N LEU A 112 -8.79 14.90 -3.92
CA LEU A 112 -8.62 13.53 -3.44
C LEU A 112 -7.93 12.63 -4.47
N ARG A 113 -8.25 12.78 -5.76
CA ARG A 113 -7.55 12.07 -6.83
C ARG A 113 -6.07 12.46 -6.90
N LEU A 114 -5.76 13.75 -6.73
CA LEU A 114 -4.37 14.25 -6.71
C LEU A 114 -3.58 13.71 -5.52
N LEU A 115 -4.21 13.43 -4.38
CA LEU A 115 -3.56 12.70 -3.27
C LEU A 115 -3.08 11.31 -3.73
N SER A 116 -3.93 10.55 -4.43
CA SER A 116 -3.56 9.24 -4.99
C SER A 116 -2.43 9.36 -6.02
N VAL A 117 -2.45 10.39 -6.87
CA VAL A 117 -1.36 10.67 -7.82
C VAL A 117 -0.04 10.93 -7.07
N VAL A 118 -0.06 11.67 -5.96
CA VAL A 118 1.12 11.88 -5.11
C VAL A 118 1.63 10.55 -4.55
N PHE A 119 0.76 9.66 -4.07
CA PHE A 119 1.18 8.34 -3.61
C PHE A 119 1.87 7.56 -4.72
N GLY A 120 1.29 7.51 -5.93
CA GLY A 120 1.92 6.84 -7.07
C GLY A 120 3.27 7.42 -7.48
N ALA A 121 3.41 8.76 -7.44
CA ALA A 121 4.70 9.41 -7.73
C ALA A 121 5.79 9.00 -6.72
N ILE A 122 5.42 8.84 -5.44
CA ILE A 122 6.35 8.36 -4.41
C ILE A 122 6.63 6.86 -4.59
N SER A 123 5.65 6.05 -5.00
CA SER A 123 5.86 4.62 -5.35
C SER A 123 6.94 4.46 -6.42
N LEU A 124 6.91 5.30 -7.46
CA LEU A 124 7.92 5.30 -8.53
C LEU A 124 9.35 5.52 -8.01
N LEU A 125 9.54 6.33 -6.96
CA LEU A 125 10.85 6.50 -6.32
C LEU A 125 11.33 5.21 -5.66
N PHE A 126 10.44 4.45 -5.03
CA PHE A 126 10.80 3.18 -4.40
C PHE A 126 10.98 2.05 -5.41
N ILE A 127 10.25 2.05 -6.53
CA ILE A 127 10.52 1.18 -7.68
C ILE A 127 11.95 1.43 -8.20
N TYR A 128 12.29 2.69 -8.48
CA TYR A 128 13.63 3.07 -8.94
C TYR A 128 14.71 2.60 -7.95
N LYS A 129 14.53 2.95 -6.67
CA LYS A 129 15.48 2.61 -5.61
C LYS A 129 15.66 1.11 -5.44
N THR A 130 14.59 0.32 -5.58
CA THR A 130 14.62 -1.14 -5.47
C THR A 130 15.46 -1.76 -6.57
N ILE A 131 15.22 -1.40 -7.84
CA ILE A 131 16.01 -1.93 -8.96
C ILE A 131 17.47 -1.45 -8.88
N ALA A 132 17.69 -0.22 -8.41
CA ALA A 132 19.04 0.32 -8.21
C ALA A 132 19.82 -0.36 -7.07
N LEU A 133 19.19 -1.13 -6.18
CA LEU A 133 19.91 -1.96 -5.20
C LEU A 133 20.73 -3.06 -5.89
N PHE A 134 20.20 -3.65 -6.97
CA PHE A 134 20.85 -4.75 -7.70
C PHE A 134 21.66 -4.26 -8.89
N LEU A 135 21.13 -3.29 -9.64
CA LEU A 135 21.67 -2.89 -10.95
C LEU A 135 21.96 -1.37 -11.03
N PRO A 136 22.71 -0.80 -10.07
CA PRO A 136 22.84 0.66 -9.86
C PRO A 136 23.39 1.43 -11.07
N HIS A 137 24.17 0.78 -11.94
CA HIS A 137 24.83 1.41 -13.07
C HIS A 137 24.20 1.08 -14.43
N THR A 138 23.09 0.35 -14.45
CA THR A 138 22.37 -0.01 -15.68
C THR A 138 21.27 1.00 -16.00
N VAL A 139 20.60 0.80 -17.15
CA VAL A 139 19.39 1.55 -17.54
C VAL A 139 18.12 1.01 -16.86
N PHE A 140 18.16 -0.20 -16.29
CA PHE A 140 16.98 -0.89 -15.77
C PHE A 140 16.24 -0.12 -14.67
N PRO A 141 16.89 0.56 -13.69
CA PRO A 141 16.14 1.35 -12.71
C PRO A 141 15.24 2.40 -13.36
N LEU A 142 15.77 3.14 -14.34
CA LEU A 142 14.99 4.15 -15.05
C LEU A 142 13.95 3.51 -15.98
N ALA A 143 14.32 2.47 -16.72
CA ALA A 143 13.44 1.80 -17.66
C ALA A 143 12.23 1.15 -16.95
N THR A 144 12.44 0.47 -15.82
CA THR A 144 11.36 -0.12 -15.02
C THR A 144 10.47 0.96 -14.41
N THR A 145 11.04 2.04 -13.89
CA THR A 145 10.25 3.16 -13.37
C THR A 145 9.44 3.85 -14.47
N ALA A 146 10.03 4.09 -15.64
CA ALA A 146 9.31 4.68 -16.78
C ALA A 146 8.21 3.75 -17.31
N PHE A 147 8.48 2.44 -17.37
CA PHE A 147 7.48 1.45 -17.75
C PHE A 147 6.29 1.47 -16.79
N ALA A 148 6.53 1.44 -15.47
CA ALA A 148 5.47 1.57 -14.48
C ALA A 148 4.71 2.90 -14.65
N ALA A 149 5.44 4.02 -14.69
CA ALA A 149 4.89 5.37 -14.78
C ALA A 149 4.00 5.62 -16.00
N PHE A 150 4.28 4.97 -17.13
CA PHE A 150 3.60 5.21 -18.39
C PHE A 150 2.69 4.05 -18.83
N THR A 151 2.43 3.10 -17.93
CA THR A 151 1.41 2.08 -18.18
C THR A 151 0.02 2.69 -17.98
N PRO A 152 -0.87 2.72 -19.01
CA PRO A 152 -2.14 3.43 -18.92
C PRO A 152 -3.04 2.97 -17.77
N MET A 153 -3.10 1.66 -17.52
CA MET A 153 -3.86 1.08 -16.40
C MET A 153 -3.32 1.53 -15.04
N HIS A 154 -2.00 1.67 -14.90
CA HIS A 154 -1.37 2.14 -13.67
C HIS A 154 -1.73 3.60 -13.41
N LEU A 155 -1.59 4.46 -14.42
CA LEU A 155 -1.98 5.87 -14.35
C LEU A 155 -3.46 6.05 -14.00
N SER A 156 -4.37 5.32 -14.66
CA SER A 156 -5.81 5.46 -14.42
C SER A 156 -6.21 5.03 -13.01
N MET A 157 -5.66 3.92 -12.51
CA MET A 157 -5.98 3.43 -11.17
C MET A 157 -5.39 4.30 -10.07
N LEU A 158 -4.18 4.85 -10.27
CA LEU A 158 -3.53 5.73 -9.29
C LEU A 158 -4.01 7.19 -9.37
N ALA A 159 -4.85 7.54 -10.34
CA ALA A 159 -5.52 8.83 -10.45
C ALA A 159 -6.95 8.83 -9.89
N ALA A 160 -7.31 7.82 -9.09
CA ALA A 160 -8.65 7.61 -8.54
C ALA A 160 -8.70 7.79 -7.03
N VAL A 161 -9.90 8.02 -6.47
CA VAL A 161 -10.09 7.90 -5.02
C VAL A 161 -10.25 6.42 -4.65
N ASN A 162 -9.16 5.77 -4.24
CA ASN A 162 -9.14 4.37 -3.82
C ASN A 162 -7.97 4.09 -2.86
N ASN A 163 -8.00 2.94 -2.19
CA ASN A 163 -6.90 2.50 -1.32
C ASN A 163 -5.73 1.83 -2.05
N ASP A 164 -5.82 1.59 -3.37
CA ASP A 164 -4.75 0.95 -4.17
C ASP A 164 -3.49 1.81 -4.24
N ALA A 165 -3.63 3.13 -4.43
CA ALA A 165 -2.48 4.02 -4.54
C ALA A 165 -1.61 4.02 -3.28
N LEU A 166 -2.24 4.04 -2.10
CA LEU A 166 -1.53 3.94 -0.84
C LEU A 166 -0.96 2.54 -0.61
N ALA A 167 -1.73 1.49 -0.95
CA ALA A 167 -1.28 0.11 -0.82
C ALA A 167 -0.01 -0.16 -1.66
N GLU A 168 0.04 0.35 -2.90
CA GLU A 168 1.22 0.25 -3.76
C GLU A 168 2.43 1.00 -3.18
N LEU A 169 2.23 2.23 -2.70
CA LEU A 169 3.29 3.01 -2.08
C LEU A 169 3.90 2.26 -0.89
N LEU A 170 3.06 1.77 0.02
CA LEU A 170 3.53 1.07 1.20
C LEU A 170 4.21 -0.26 0.84
N LEU A 171 3.68 -1.00 -0.13
CA LEU A 171 4.26 -2.26 -0.58
C LEU A 171 5.63 -2.06 -1.26
N THR A 172 5.75 -1.09 -2.17
CA THR A 172 7.03 -0.77 -2.83
C THR A 172 8.08 -0.26 -1.84
N LEU A 173 7.66 0.55 -0.86
CA LEU A 173 8.51 0.96 0.27
C LEU A 173 8.95 -0.24 1.11
N LEU A 174 8.04 -1.14 1.48
CA LEU A 174 8.37 -2.33 2.27
C LEU A 174 9.38 -3.22 1.52
N VAL A 175 9.14 -3.50 0.24
CA VAL A 175 10.05 -4.27 -0.61
C VAL A 175 11.44 -3.63 -0.61
N PHE A 176 11.52 -2.31 -0.83
CA PHE A 176 12.78 -1.57 -0.78
C PHE A 176 13.48 -1.72 0.57
N LEU A 177 12.76 -1.58 1.69
CA LEU A 177 13.32 -1.70 3.04
C LEU A 177 13.83 -3.11 3.33
N LEU A 178 13.04 -4.13 2.99
CA LEU A 178 13.38 -5.54 3.19
C LEU A 178 14.61 -5.94 2.36
N LEU A 179 14.67 -5.55 1.10
CA LEU A 179 15.82 -5.84 0.23
C LEU A 179 17.06 -5.03 0.62
N ARG A 180 16.89 -3.77 1.02
CA ARG A 180 18.00 -2.99 1.57
C ARG A 180 18.55 -3.63 2.83
N TRP A 181 17.69 -4.11 3.71
CA TRP A 181 18.08 -4.83 4.92
C TRP A 181 18.85 -6.12 4.61
N LEU A 182 18.38 -6.90 3.64
CA LEU A 182 19.02 -8.15 3.23
C LEU A 182 20.36 -7.94 2.52
N LEU A 183 20.47 -6.93 1.66
CA LEU A 183 21.61 -6.75 0.75
C LEU A 183 22.70 -5.81 1.27
N ARG A 184 22.37 -4.87 2.16
CA ARG A 184 23.31 -3.90 2.70
C ARG A 184 23.36 -4.08 4.20
N ASP A 185 24.46 -4.65 4.68
CA ASP A 185 24.70 -5.01 6.09
C ASP A 185 23.97 -4.08 7.07
N ALA A 186 23.11 -4.68 7.89
CA ALA A 186 22.30 -4.04 8.94
C ALA A 186 23.12 -3.30 10.03
N ALA A 187 24.45 -3.25 9.88
CA ALA A 187 25.41 -2.77 10.87
C ALA A 187 25.53 -1.25 10.96
N LYS A 188 24.92 -0.46 10.05
CA LYS A 188 24.97 1.02 10.09
C LYS A 188 23.61 1.66 10.39
N GLY A 189 23.30 1.82 11.68
CA GLY A 189 22.57 2.95 12.25
C GLY A 189 21.03 3.00 12.19
N LEU A 190 20.37 2.46 11.16
CA LEU A 190 18.89 2.48 11.11
C LEU A 190 18.30 1.14 11.56
N PRO A 191 17.29 1.12 12.45
CA PRO A 191 16.60 -0.11 12.86
C PRO A 191 15.64 -0.57 11.75
N LEU A 192 16.17 -0.99 10.59
CA LEU A 192 15.40 -1.36 9.41
C LEU A 192 14.29 -2.39 9.69
N PRO A 193 14.47 -3.43 10.53
CA PRO A 193 13.39 -4.35 10.87
C PRO A 193 12.21 -3.65 11.57
N ILE A 194 12.48 -2.68 12.45
CA ILE A 194 11.44 -1.89 13.13
C ILE A 194 10.70 -1.00 12.12
N ILE A 195 11.45 -0.30 11.26
CA ILE A 195 10.84 0.58 10.25
C ILE A 195 10.00 -0.25 9.25
N ALA A 196 10.52 -1.39 8.79
CA ALA A 196 9.77 -2.33 7.95
C ALA A 196 8.53 -2.86 8.68
N GLY A 197 8.61 -3.09 9.99
CA GLY A 197 7.49 -3.50 10.82
C GLY A 197 6.41 -2.44 10.94
N LEU A 198 6.80 -1.17 11.12
CA LEU A 198 5.87 -0.05 11.10
C LEU A 198 5.16 0.06 9.75
N VAL A 199 5.91 -0.02 8.64
CA VAL A 199 5.34 0.01 7.28
C VAL A 199 4.42 -1.19 7.06
N LEU A 200 4.80 -2.39 7.53
CA LEU A 200 3.95 -3.58 7.45
C LEU A 200 2.64 -3.37 8.21
N GLY A 201 2.65 -2.78 9.40
CA GLY A 201 1.44 -2.39 10.13
C GLY A 201 0.56 -1.42 9.34
N LEU A 202 1.16 -0.44 8.66
CA LEU A 202 0.43 0.47 7.79
C LEU A 202 -0.16 -0.24 6.56
N ILE A 203 0.53 -1.22 5.97
CA ILE A 203 -0.01 -2.06 4.89
C ILE A 203 -1.26 -2.80 5.36
N LEU A 204 -1.21 -3.38 6.56
CA LEU A 204 -2.34 -4.05 7.19
C LEU A 204 -3.53 -3.10 7.45
N LEU A 205 -3.28 -1.80 7.57
CA LEU A 205 -4.32 -0.78 7.66
C LEU A 205 -4.69 -0.15 6.31
N ALA A 206 -4.05 -0.52 5.19
CA ALA A 206 -4.30 0.09 3.89
C ALA A 206 -5.24 -0.75 3.01
N LYS A 207 -4.93 -2.04 2.80
CA LYS A 207 -5.73 -2.91 1.93
C LYS A 207 -5.45 -4.39 2.18
N VAL A 208 -6.50 -5.21 2.22
CA VAL A 208 -6.38 -6.66 2.51
C VAL A 208 -5.59 -7.41 1.42
N THR A 209 -5.75 -7.04 0.15
CA THR A 209 -5.12 -7.75 -0.98
C THR A 209 -3.59 -7.69 -0.97
N VAL A 210 -2.99 -6.68 -0.34
CA VAL A 210 -1.53 -6.53 -0.20
C VAL A 210 -0.98 -7.22 1.05
N TYR A 211 -1.77 -8.04 1.75
CA TYR A 211 -1.30 -8.87 2.87
C TYR A 211 -0.30 -9.94 2.44
N THR A 212 -0.09 -10.13 1.15
CA THR A 212 1.07 -10.83 0.56
C THR A 212 2.41 -10.29 1.08
N ALA A 213 2.44 -9.07 1.63
CA ALA A 213 3.56 -8.53 2.41
C ALA A 213 3.97 -9.41 3.62
N LEU A 214 3.03 -10.12 4.26
CA LEU A 214 3.31 -11.02 5.39
C LEU A 214 4.19 -12.21 4.98
N PRO A 215 3.82 -13.06 4.02
CA PRO A 215 4.69 -14.15 3.58
C PRO A 215 5.97 -13.64 2.90
N LEU A 216 5.94 -12.50 2.19
CA LEU A 216 7.14 -11.90 1.63
C LEU A 216 8.16 -11.51 2.71
N SER A 217 7.70 -10.84 3.77
CA SER A 217 8.55 -10.44 4.88
C SER A 217 9.09 -11.63 5.68
N ALA A 218 8.27 -12.68 5.85
CA ALA A 218 8.70 -13.96 6.43
C ALA A 218 9.77 -14.65 5.57
N PHE A 219 9.64 -14.58 4.24
CA PHE A 219 10.63 -15.12 3.32
C PHE A 219 11.97 -14.38 3.42
N ILE A 220 11.96 -13.06 3.56
CA ILE A 220 13.18 -12.27 3.76
C ILE A 220 13.87 -12.63 5.09
N LEU A 221 13.11 -12.78 6.18
CA LEU A 221 13.62 -13.30 7.45
C LEU A 221 14.25 -14.69 7.28
N PHE A 222 13.64 -15.57 6.49
CA PHE A 222 14.19 -16.89 6.18
C PHE A 222 15.50 -16.82 5.36
N LEU A 223 15.58 -15.92 4.39
CA LEU A 223 16.81 -15.70 3.61
C LEU A 223 17.92 -15.11 4.47
N GLU A 224 17.62 -14.14 5.32
CA GLU A 224 18.54 -13.56 6.31
C GLU A 224 19.06 -14.63 7.27
N TRP A 225 18.17 -15.54 7.70
CA TRP A 225 18.52 -16.70 8.50
C TRP A 225 19.51 -17.65 7.78
N ARG A 226 19.30 -17.93 6.49
CA ARG A 226 20.19 -18.79 5.69
C ARG A 226 21.52 -18.13 5.31
N ALA A 227 21.52 -16.85 4.95
CA ALA A 227 22.73 -16.13 4.55
C ALA A 227 23.75 -16.06 5.70
N ASN A 228 23.28 -15.75 6.90
CA ASN A 228 24.09 -15.75 8.13
C ASN A 228 24.62 -17.14 8.51
N TYR A 229 23.97 -18.22 8.08
CA TYR A 229 24.43 -19.60 8.27
C TYR A 229 25.59 -19.96 7.31
N LYS A 230 25.52 -19.55 6.04
CA LYS A 230 26.55 -19.85 5.01
C LYS A 230 27.87 -19.10 5.20
N LEU A 231 27.82 -17.81 5.56
CA LEU A 231 29.05 -17.02 5.80
C LEU A 231 29.90 -17.59 6.95
N ARG A 232 29.27 -18.29 7.91
CA ARG A 232 29.93 -18.92 9.06
C ARG A 232 30.44 -20.34 8.81
N THR A 233 29.89 -21.05 7.83
CA THR A 233 30.34 -22.42 7.47
C THR A 233 31.49 -22.40 6.47
N THR A 234 31.60 -21.34 5.66
CA THR A 234 32.67 -21.17 4.66
C THR A 234 34.00 -20.71 5.29
N SER A 235 33.97 -20.15 6.50
CA SER A 235 35.15 -19.69 7.27
C SER A 235 35.90 -20.81 8.02
N GLY A 236 35.73 -22.07 7.62
CA GLY A 236 36.74 -23.12 7.84
C GLY A 236 36.91 -23.67 9.25
N GLU A 237 36.09 -23.31 10.24
CA GLU A 237 36.01 -24.07 11.50
C GLU A 237 34.71 -24.86 11.55
N LEU A 238 34.80 -26.14 11.17
CA LEU A 238 33.87 -27.20 11.56
C LEU A 238 33.93 -27.39 13.08
N ARG A 239 33.46 -26.39 13.84
CA ARG A 239 33.11 -26.55 15.23
C ARG A 239 31.65 -26.93 15.28
N THR A 240 31.40 -28.23 15.46
CA THR A 240 30.19 -28.78 16.07
C THR A 240 29.98 -28.11 17.43
N THR A 241 29.47 -26.89 17.42
CA THR A 241 29.19 -26.12 18.62
C THR A 241 27.75 -25.68 18.50
N ASN A 242 26.95 -26.22 19.41
CA ASN A 242 25.65 -25.70 19.79
C ASN A 242 25.60 -24.20 19.56
N LEU A 243 24.65 -23.74 18.74
CA LEU A 243 24.37 -22.33 18.51
C LEU A 243 24.55 -21.56 19.82
N LYS A 244 25.58 -20.70 19.91
CA LYS A 244 25.77 -19.84 21.09
C LYS A 244 24.44 -19.13 21.40
N PRO A 245 23.97 -19.11 22.66
CA PRO A 245 22.68 -18.53 23.07
C PRO A 245 22.44 -17.12 22.52
N GLU A 246 23.51 -16.34 22.40
CA GLU A 246 23.53 -14.97 21.88
C GLU A 246 22.97 -14.85 20.45
N THR A 247 23.16 -15.87 19.60
CA THR A 247 22.66 -15.87 18.21
C THR A 247 21.19 -16.27 18.08
N ARG A 248 20.65 -17.03 19.04
CA ARG A 248 19.21 -17.33 19.09
C ARG A 248 18.42 -16.08 19.49
N ASN A 249 18.98 -15.29 20.41
CA ASN A 249 18.39 -14.04 20.87
C ASN A 249 18.29 -13.01 19.74
N LEU A 250 19.31 -12.86 18.89
CA LEU A 250 19.27 -11.90 17.76
C LEU A 250 18.16 -12.23 16.73
N LYS A 251 17.88 -13.52 16.52
CA LYS A 251 16.87 -14.00 15.55
C LYS A 251 15.45 -13.73 16.01
N LEU A 252 15.13 -14.12 17.24
CA LEU A 252 13.86 -13.77 17.87
C LEU A 252 13.69 -12.25 17.93
N THR A 253 14.78 -11.52 18.14
CA THR A 253 14.79 -10.06 18.14
C THR A 253 14.38 -9.46 16.79
N ASN A 254 14.84 -9.96 15.64
CA ASN A 254 14.43 -9.41 14.33
C ASN A 254 12.99 -9.74 13.98
N VAL A 255 12.51 -10.95 14.33
CA VAL A 255 11.08 -11.32 14.18
C VAL A 255 10.22 -10.38 15.02
N LEU A 256 10.55 -10.17 16.28
CA LEU A 256 9.83 -9.24 17.17
C LEU A 256 9.92 -7.81 16.66
N ARG A 257 11.10 -7.33 16.27
CA ARG A 257 11.27 -5.97 15.73
C ARG A 257 10.43 -5.72 14.48
N LEU A 258 10.18 -6.74 13.67
CA LEU A 258 9.35 -6.62 12.47
C LEU A 258 7.85 -6.76 12.77
N TYR A 259 7.43 -7.83 13.44
CA TYR A 259 6.01 -8.13 13.60
C TYR A 259 5.36 -7.45 14.81
N LEU A 260 6.11 -7.11 15.86
CA LEU A 260 5.54 -6.44 17.03
C LEU A 260 5.02 -5.03 16.69
N PRO A 261 5.77 -4.15 15.98
CA PRO A 261 5.22 -2.86 15.58
C PRO A 261 4.04 -2.99 14.62
N ALA A 262 4.09 -3.95 13.69
CA ALA A 262 3.00 -4.22 12.77
C ALA A 262 1.72 -4.59 13.53
N LEU A 263 1.83 -5.50 14.49
CA LEU A 263 0.74 -5.93 15.35
C LEU A 263 0.19 -4.77 16.18
N ILE A 264 1.04 -3.98 16.84
CA ILE A 264 0.61 -2.85 17.67
C ILE A 264 -0.21 -1.84 16.84
N ILE A 265 0.22 -1.56 15.60
CA ILE A 265 -0.48 -0.62 14.72
C ILE A 265 -1.82 -1.18 14.24
N SER A 266 -1.86 -2.45 13.80
CA SER A 266 -3.06 -3.00 13.14
C SER A 266 -4.10 -3.57 14.12
N LEU A 267 -3.68 -3.98 15.32
CA LEU A 267 -4.51 -4.69 16.28
C LEU A 267 -5.79 -3.92 16.69
N PRO A 268 -5.77 -2.60 16.95
CA PRO A 268 -6.99 -1.87 17.30
C PRO A 268 -8.09 -1.98 16.24
N PHE A 269 -7.72 -1.92 14.96
CA PHE A 269 -8.67 -2.06 13.85
C PHE A 269 -9.28 -3.47 13.79
N TYR A 270 -8.46 -4.51 13.99
CA TYR A 270 -8.93 -5.90 14.01
C TYR A 270 -9.84 -6.19 15.21
N ILE A 271 -9.51 -5.65 16.38
CA ILE A 271 -10.39 -5.74 17.56
C ILE A 271 -11.72 -5.05 17.25
N ARG A 272 -11.69 -3.84 16.70
CA ARG A 272 -12.89 -3.11 16.29
C ARG A 272 -13.75 -3.94 15.34
N ASN A 273 -13.16 -4.51 14.28
CA ASN A 273 -13.92 -5.33 13.33
C ASN A 273 -14.49 -6.61 13.97
N ALA A 274 -13.73 -7.28 14.83
CA ALA A 274 -14.25 -8.46 15.55
C ALA A 274 -15.45 -8.12 16.45
N LEU A 275 -15.46 -6.92 17.06
CA LEU A 275 -16.56 -6.45 17.90
C LEU A 275 -17.77 -5.99 17.09
N VAL A 276 -17.54 -5.28 15.98
CA VAL A 276 -18.61 -4.71 15.12
C VAL A 276 -19.27 -5.79 14.27
N TYR A 277 -18.47 -6.66 13.62
CA TYR A 277 -18.98 -7.66 12.69
C TYR A 277 -19.24 -9.03 13.34
N GLY A 278 -18.71 -9.27 14.54
CA GLY A 278 -18.85 -10.55 15.23
C GLY A 278 -18.16 -11.71 14.50
N ARG A 279 -18.41 -12.96 14.92
CA ARG A 279 -17.93 -14.20 14.26
C ARG A 279 -16.41 -14.24 13.98
N LEU A 280 -15.62 -13.52 14.78
CA LEU A 280 -14.18 -13.29 14.57
C LEU A 280 -13.85 -12.73 13.17
N ASP A 281 -14.74 -11.93 12.59
CA ASP A 281 -14.54 -11.31 11.28
C ASP A 281 -13.64 -10.06 11.38
N VAL A 282 -12.36 -10.30 11.69
CA VAL A 282 -11.35 -9.26 11.90
C VAL A 282 -11.05 -8.44 10.64
N LEU A 283 -11.32 -8.99 9.45
CA LEU A 283 -11.09 -8.34 8.16
C LEU A 283 -12.37 -7.73 7.56
N GLY A 284 -13.54 -8.03 8.12
CA GLY A 284 -14.83 -7.62 7.54
C GLY A 284 -15.21 -8.37 6.26
N LEU A 285 -14.52 -9.47 5.94
CA LEU A 285 -14.74 -10.23 4.71
C LEU A 285 -16.00 -11.09 4.78
N LYS A 286 -16.28 -11.69 5.94
CA LYS A 286 -17.54 -12.46 6.09
C LYS A 286 -18.74 -11.52 5.99
N ARG A 287 -18.62 -10.33 6.60
CA ARG A 287 -19.62 -9.29 6.49
C ARG A 287 -19.78 -8.79 5.06
N HIS A 288 -18.68 -8.65 4.33
CA HIS A 288 -18.71 -8.33 2.91
C HIS A 288 -19.49 -9.38 2.12
N ASP A 289 -19.17 -10.67 2.28
CA ASP A 289 -19.86 -11.76 1.60
C ASP A 289 -21.36 -11.83 1.97
N ASP A 290 -21.72 -11.50 3.21
CA ASP A 290 -23.11 -11.45 3.68
C ASP A 290 -23.91 -10.27 3.08
N VAL A 291 -23.25 -9.16 2.71
CA VAL A 291 -23.91 -7.92 2.23
C VAL A 291 -23.85 -7.80 0.71
N VAL A 292 -22.74 -8.17 0.10
CA VAL A 292 -22.46 -8.05 -1.34
C VAL A 292 -22.83 -9.36 -2.01
N VAL A 293 -24.14 -9.54 -2.23
CA VAL A 293 -24.71 -10.74 -2.85
C VAL A 293 -25.06 -10.47 -4.30
N GLY A 294 -24.69 -11.39 -5.20
CA GLY A 294 -25.04 -11.32 -6.62
C GLY A 294 -24.09 -10.48 -7.48
N GLN A 295 -22.89 -10.21 -6.97
CA GLN A 295 -21.75 -9.68 -7.72
C GLN A 295 -21.19 -10.69 -8.73
#